data_AF-A0A850S9F1-F1
#
_entry.id   AF-A0A850S9F1-F1
#
_cell.length_a   1.000
_cell.length_b   1.000
_cell.length_c   1.000
_cell.angle_alpha   90.00
_cell.angle_beta   90.00
_cell.angle_gamma   90.00
#
_symmetry.space_group_name_H-M   'P 1'
#
loop_
_entity.id
_entity.type
_entity.pdbx_description
1 polymer ?
#
loop_
_entity_poly.entity_id
_entity_poly.type
_entity_poly.pdbx_seq_one_letter_code
_entity_poly.pdbx_strand_id
1 'polypeptide(L)'
;MIGPKLVIVHLLVFTMLTSFILPASASASQEWQTHYAVNGLVNSGPPDPYQIFKVHYRAINGTVEQFSMKNVEYPHDFQASVTGNGTLEIMFPKNYPNVNADAPEADIAEPIFLSNGQEIAASYFDSDCFRMFSIPFSGSQVIDIAWPDFLTNEPYRGSDVPESCMAETLVQDVVRTKDGIIPPLHQMKAGVRAEEVACGDEFELVARPDGRPYCATSTSAEILKQRWNIK
;
A
#
# COMPACT_ATOMS: atom_id res chain seq x y z
N MET A 1 32.19 -23.78 79.64
CA MET A 1 31.09 -24.72 79.30
C MET A 1 30.61 -24.35 77.91
N ILE A 2 30.93 -25.17 76.93
CA ILE A 2 30.65 -24.93 75.50
C ILE A 2 29.33 -25.66 75.20
N GLY A 3 28.27 -24.92 74.91
CA GLY A 3 26.99 -25.47 74.45
C GLY A 3 26.98 -25.59 72.91
N PRO A 4 26.34 -26.62 72.34
CA PRO A 4 26.37 -26.87 70.91
C PRO A 4 25.47 -25.89 70.15
N LYS A 5 25.97 -25.35 69.03
CA LYS A 5 25.17 -24.58 68.07
C LYS A 5 24.48 -25.55 67.11
N LEU A 6 23.15 -25.53 67.15
CA LEU A 6 22.25 -26.22 66.23
C LEU A 6 22.37 -25.56 64.85
N VAL A 7 22.76 -26.32 63.82
CA VAL A 7 22.77 -25.88 62.42
C VAL A 7 21.54 -26.47 61.74
N ILE A 8 20.56 -25.62 61.45
CA ILE A 8 19.36 -25.98 60.69
C ILE A 8 19.65 -25.69 59.22
N VAL A 9 19.77 -26.74 58.41
CA VAL A 9 19.88 -26.64 56.94
C VAL A 9 18.47 -26.71 56.36
N HIS A 10 17.95 -25.59 55.89
CA HIS A 10 16.70 -25.56 55.13
C HIS A 10 16.98 -25.89 53.66
N LEU A 11 16.63 -27.11 53.26
CA LEU A 11 16.66 -27.55 51.86
C LEU A 11 15.36 -27.09 51.18
N LEU A 12 15.42 -25.96 50.48
CA LEU A 12 14.33 -25.42 49.68
C LEU A 12 14.33 -26.11 48.31
N VAL A 13 13.49 -27.13 48.15
CA VAL A 13 13.23 -27.79 46.86
C VAL A 13 12.24 -26.94 46.08
N PHE A 14 12.76 -26.15 45.14
CA PHE A 14 11.97 -25.33 44.23
C PHE A 14 11.59 -26.16 42.99
N THR A 15 10.45 -26.85 43.05
CA THR A 15 9.86 -27.51 41.87
C THR A 15 9.29 -26.44 40.93
N MET A 16 10.08 -26.04 39.93
CA MET A 16 9.58 -25.25 38.81
C MET A 16 8.70 -26.14 37.93
N LEU A 17 7.38 -26.00 38.05
CA LEU A 17 6.45 -26.43 37.00
C LEU A 17 6.61 -25.49 35.80
N THR A 18 7.48 -25.85 34.86
CA THR A 18 7.51 -25.24 33.53
C THR A 18 6.28 -25.71 32.77
N SER A 19 5.21 -24.94 32.88
CA SER A 19 4.06 -25.07 31.97
C SER A 19 4.53 -24.64 30.58
N PHE A 20 4.86 -25.62 29.73
CA PHE A 20 5.04 -25.39 28.31
C PHE A 20 3.68 -25.05 27.70
N ILE A 21 3.32 -23.78 27.73
CA ILE A 21 2.28 -23.24 26.85
C ILE A 21 2.94 -23.22 25.47
N LEU A 22 2.70 -24.26 24.68
CA LEU A 22 2.91 -24.19 23.23
C LEU A 22 1.99 -23.07 22.74
N PRO A 23 2.49 -21.96 22.18
CA PRO A 23 1.62 -21.05 21.47
C PRO A 23 1.01 -21.88 20.33
N ALA A 24 -0.29 -22.11 20.41
CA ALA A 24 -1.05 -22.47 19.23
C ALA A 24 -0.83 -21.29 18.27
N SER A 25 0.11 -21.44 17.33
CA SER A 25 0.21 -20.60 16.16
C SER A 25 -1.05 -20.88 15.35
N ALA A 26 -2.17 -20.33 15.83
CA ALA A 26 -3.35 -20.18 15.02
C ALA A 26 -2.85 -19.45 13.78
N SER A 27 -2.84 -20.17 12.66
CA SER A 27 -2.72 -19.56 11.34
C SER A 27 -3.98 -18.71 11.20
N ALA A 28 -3.95 -17.53 11.83
CA ALA A 28 -4.97 -16.54 11.66
C ALA A 28 -4.96 -16.26 10.17
N SER A 29 -6.03 -16.70 9.50
CA SER A 29 -6.34 -16.27 8.15
C SER A 29 -6.09 -14.77 8.10
N GLN A 30 -4.99 -14.36 7.47
CA GLN A 30 -4.57 -12.96 7.47
C GLN A 30 -5.67 -12.17 6.76
N GLU A 31 -6.31 -11.30 7.52
CA GLU A 31 -7.40 -10.45 7.04
C GLU A 31 -6.87 -9.54 5.92
N TRP A 32 -7.71 -9.29 4.91
CA TRP A 32 -7.37 -8.36 3.85
C TRP A 32 -7.12 -6.97 4.41
N GLN A 33 -5.95 -6.42 4.11
CA GLN A 33 -5.62 -5.02 4.37
C GLN A 33 -5.96 -4.20 3.14
N THR A 34 -6.18 -2.89 3.32
CA THR A 34 -6.52 -1.97 2.24
C THR A 34 -5.52 -0.84 2.19
N HIS A 35 -4.93 -0.65 1.02
CA HIS A 35 -4.14 0.50 0.66
C HIS A 35 -4.97 1.45 -0.20
N TYR A 36 -4.84 2.76 0.03
CA TYR A 36 -5.61 3.79 -0.66
C TYR A 36 -4.73 4.54 -1.64
N ALA A 37 -4.84 4.18 -2.92
CA ALA A 37 -4.06 4.77 -3.99
C ALA A 37 -4.81 5.93 -4.64
N VAL A 38 -4.17 7.08 -4.78
CA VAL A 38 -4.77 8.24 -5.43
C VAL A 38 -4.28 8.32 -6.86
N ASN A 39 -5.22 8.37 -7.80
CA ASN A 39 -4.91 8.49 -9.22
C ASN A 39 -5.97 9.34 -9.94
N GLY A 40 -5.56 10.04 -10.99
CA GLY A 40 -6.40 10.91 -11.81
C GLY A 40 -5.64 11.31 -13.08
N LEU A 41 -6.37 11.73 -14.11
CA LEU A 41 -5.80 12.15 -15.38
C LEU A 41 -6.20 13.57 -15.72
N VAL A 42 -5.48 14.54 -15.17
CA VAL A 42 -5.72 15.95 -15.50
C VAL A 42 -5.50 16.25 -16.99
N ASN A 43 -4.68 15.43 -17.67
CA ASN A 43 -4.35 15.57 -19.10
C ASN A 43 -5.22 14.71 -20.05
N SER A 44 -6.29 14.09 -19.55
CA SER A 44 -7.27 13.38 -20.42
C SER A 44 -8.30 14.35 -21.00
N GLY A 45 -8.93 13.97 -22.11
CA GLY A 45 -9.98 14.75 -22.78
C GLY A 45 -11.28 13.96 -22.84
N PRO A 46 -12.28 14.20 -21.97
CA PRO A 46 -12.30 15.18 -20.88
C PRO A 46 -11.43 14.77 -19.68
N PRO A 47 -10.99 15.72 -18.82
CA PRO A 47 -10.22 15.40 -17.62
C PRO A 47 -10.98 14.46 -16.70
N ASP A 48 -10.35 13.35 -16.34
CA ASP A 48 -10.88 12.41 -15.36
C ASP A 48 -10.53 12.90 -13.95
N PRO A 49 -11.53 13.16 -13.08
CA PRO A 49 -11.28 13.61 -11.72
C PRO A 49 -10.42 12.62 -10.93
N TYR A 50 -9.69 13.13 -9.94
CA TYR A 50 -8.99 12.29 -8.99
C TYR A 50 -9.96 11.35 -8.27
N GLN A 51 -9.55 10.10 -8.16
CA GLN A 51 -10.23 9.03 -7.44
C GLN A 51 -9.27 8.42 -6.42
N ILE A 52 -9.85 7.79 -5.39
CA ILE A 52 -9.11 7.04 -4.38
C ILE A 52 -9.50 5.58 -4.54
N PHE A 53 -8.57 4.80 -5.04
CA PHE A 53 -8.71 3.38 -5.31
C PHE A 53 -8.36 2.58 -4.06
N LYS A 54 -9.10 1.49 -3.84
CA LYS A 54 -8.85 0.51 -2.80
C LYS A 54 -8.07 -0.66 -3.39
N VAL A 55 -6.80 -0.76 -3.02
CA VAL A 55 -5.95 -1.90 -3.37
C VAL A 55 -5.91 -2.81 -2.15
N HIS A 56 -6.49 -3.99 -2.25
CA HIS A 56 -6.49 -4.93 -1.15
C HIS A 56 -5.25 -5.82 -1.21
N TYR A 57 -4.64 -6.12 -0.08
CA TYR A 57 -3.49 -7.01 -0.02
C TYR A 57 -3.49 -7.86 1.24
N ARG A 58 -2.84 -9.02 1.19
CA ARG A 58 -2.56 -9.88 2.34
C ARG A 58 -1.36 -10.78 2.07
N ALA A 59 -0.77 -11.33 3.11
CA ALA A 59 0.11 -12.48 2.99
C ALA A 59 -0.64 -13.77 3.35
N ILE A 60 -0.22 -14.89 2.78
CA ILE A 60 -0.61 -16.24 3.19
C ILE A 60 0.67 -16.94 3.62
N ASN A 61 0.73 -17.41 4.88
CA ASN A 61 1.93 -18.02 5.49
C ASN A 61 3.17 -17.11 5.55
N GLY A 62 2.97 -15.80 5.63
CA GLY A 62 4.03 -14.82 5.85
C GLY A 62 3.50 -13.54 6.47
N THR A 63 4.21 -12.42 6.30
CA THR A 63 3.80 -11.10 6.79
C THR A 63 4.08 -10.05 5.73
N VAL A 64 3.19 -9.07 5.60
CA VAL A 64 3.47 -7.81 4.89
C VAL A 64 3.81 -6.76 5.94
N GLU A 65 5.08 -6.37 6.01
CA GLU A 65 5.57 -5.35 6.95
C GLU A 65 5.19 -3.94 6.47
N GLN A 66 5.19 -3.73 5.16
CA GLN A 66 4.83 -2.46 4.52
C GLN A 66 4.25 -2.72 3.14
N PHE A 67 3.22 -1.95 2.78
CA PHE A 67 2.68 -1.87 1.42
C PHE A 67 2.45 -0.40 1.08
N SER A 68 3.06 0.07 -0.01
CA SER A 68 3.10 1.48 -0.36
C SER A 68 3.23 1.72 -1.86
N MET A 69 2.77 2.86 -2.33
CA MET A 69 3.13 3.41 -3.63
C MET A 69 4.58 3.93 -3.59
N LYS A 70 5.36 3.62 -4.62
CA LYS A 70 6.78 3.99 -4.73
C LYS A 70 6.96 5.43 -5.18
N ASN A 71 6.06 5.92 -6.05
CA ASN A 71 6.09 7.29 -6.52
C ASN A 71 4.68 7.85 -6.67
N VAL A 72 4.43 9.01 -6.07
CA VAL A 72 3.13 9.72 -6.18
C VAL A 72 2.97 10.38 -7.55
N GLU A 73 4.08 10.77 -8.18
CA GLU A 73 4.15 11.30 -9.55
C GLU A 73 3.86 10.21 -10.59
N TYR A 74 4.19 8.95 -10.27
CA TYR A 74 3.92 7.77 -11.09
C TYR A 74 3.14 6.75 -10.27
N PRO A 75 1.83 6.97 -10.05
CA PRO A 75 1.06 6.27 -9.03
C PRO A 75 0.93 4.75 -9.28
N HIS A 76 1.41 4.24 -10.40
CA HIS A 76 1.28 2.84 -10.78
C HIS A 76 2.28 1.91 -10.08
N ASP A 77 3.38 2.44 -9.55
CA ASP A 77 4.40 1.60 -8.93
C ASP A 77 4.07 1.34 -7.46
N PHE A 78 3.96 0.06 -7.09
CA PHE A 78 3.77 -0.37 -5.71
C PHE A 78 5.02 -1.10 -5.20
N GLN A 79 5.18 -1.09 -3.89
CA GLN A 79 6.22 -1.83 -3.19
C GLN A 79 5.62 -2.52 -1.97
N ALA A 80 5.96 -3.79 -1.80
CA ALA A 80 5.64 -4.57 -0.62
C ALA A 80 6.91 -5.10 0.05
N SER A 81 7.10 -4.78 1.33
CA SER A 81 8.10 -5.44 2.17
C SER A 81 7.48 -6.64 2.86
N VAL A 82 8.00 -7.84 2.59
CA VAL A 82 7.44 -9.10 3.10
C VAL A 82 8.47 -9.92 3.87
N THR A 83 8.01 -10.70 4.84
CA THR A 83 8.83 -11.62 5.63
C THR A 83 8.17 -12.99 5.78
N GLY A 84 8.95 -14.08 5.77
CA GLY A 84 8.46 -15.44 5.97
C GLY A 84 8.59 -16.33 4.73
N ASN A 85 7.70 -17.30 4.56
CA ASN A 85 7.69 -18.17 3.36
C ASN A 85 6.25 -18.43 2.96
N GLY A 86 5.79 -17.69 1.95
CA GLY A 86 4.37 -17.58 1.69
C GLY A 86 4.05 -16.97 0.32
N THR A 87 2.83 -16.46 0.23
CA THR A 87 2.29 -15.83 -0.97
C THR A 87 1.75 -14.46 -0.62
N LEU A 88 2.19 -13.45 -1.35
CA LEU A 88 1.59 -12.12 -1.31
C LEU A 88 0.43 -12.13 -2.29
N GLU A 89 -0.77 -11.87 -1.81
CA GLU A 89 -1.95 -11.68 -2.65
C GLU A 89 -2.33 -10.21 -2.71
N ILE A 90 -2.63 -9.72 -3.91
CA ILE A 90 -2.98 -8.31 -4.16
C ILE A 90 -4.18 -8.27 -5.10
N MET A 91 -5.21 -7.51 -4.73
CA MET A 91 -6.35 -7.19 -5.58
C MET A 91 -6.22 -5.75 -6.07
N PHE A 92 -5.91 -5.60 -7.36
CA PHE A 92 -6.01 -4.31 -8.03
C PHE A 92 -7.40 -4.16 -8.61
N PRO A 93 -8.06 -3.00 -8.42
CA PRO A 93 -9.28 -2.69 -9.14
C PRO A 93 -9.07 -2.80 -10.65
N LYS A 94 -10.03 -3.38 -11.36
CA LYS A 94 -9.94 -3.45 -12.83
C LYS A 94 -10.04 -2.08 -13.49
N ASN A 95 -10.72 -1.12 -12.86
CA ASN A 95 -10.72 0.28 -13.28
C ASN A 95 -9.45 1.05 -12.87
N TYR A 96 -8.41 0.37 -12.39
CA TYR A 96 -7.12 0.98 -12.06
C TYR A 96 -6.03 0.55 -13.05
N PRO A 97 -5.17 1.47 -13.52
CA PRO A 97 -5.30 2.92 -13.36
C PRO A 97 -6.44 3.52 -14.22
N ASN A 98 -6.91 4.73 -13.87
CA ASN A 98 -7.70 5.52 -14.81
C ASN A 98 -6.76 6.03 -15.89
N VAL A 99 -7.06 5.73 -17.15
CA VAL A 99 -6.29 6.14 -18.33
C VAL A 99 -7.30 6.38 -19.48
N ASN A 100 -6.97 7.23 -20.47
CA ASN A 100 -7.91 7.99 -21.34
C ASN A 100 -8.93 7.12 -22.12
N ALA A 101 -10.20 7.56 -22.16
CA ALA A 101 -11.35 6.80 -22.69
C ALA A 101 -11.30 6.50 -24.20
N ASP A 102 -10.48 7.22 -24.96
CA ASP A 102 -10.37 7.11 -26.42
C ASP A 102 -9.29 6.11 -26.89
N ALA A 103 -8.53 5.53 -25.96
CA ALA A 103 -7.60 4.47 -26.32
C ALA A 103 -8.37 3.24 -26.82
N PRO A 104 -7.94 2.59 -27.92
CA PRO A 104 -8.36 1.22 -28.14
C PRO A 104 -8.07 0.44 -26.87
N GLU A 105 -8.90 -0.55 -26.54
CA GLU A 105 -8.66 -1.49 -25.44
C GLU A 105 -7.36 -2.24 -25.75
N ALA A 106 -6.23 -1.59 -25.49
CA ALA A 106 -4.92 -2.16 -25.62
C ALA A 106 -4.85 -3.22 -24.53
N ASP A 107 -4.33 -4.39 -24.89
CA ASP A 107 -4.05 -5.45 -23.95
C ASP A 107 -3.32 -4.82 -22.76
N ILE A 108 -4.03 -4.70 -21.63
CA ILE A 108 -3.48 -4.14 -20.40
C ILE A 108 -2.27 -4.99 -20.08
N ALA A 109 -1.09 -4.42 -20.27
CA ALA A 109 0.12 -5.16 -20.11
C ALA A 109 0.24 -5.52 -18.63
N GLU A 110 0.44 -6.81 -18.36
CA GLU A 110 0.47 -7.32 -17.00
C GLU A 110 1.61 -6.64 -16.21
N PRO A 111 1.40 -6.30 -14.93
CA PRO A 111 2.46 -5.70 -14.14
C PRO A 111 3.65 -6.66 -14.02
N ILE A 112 4.84 -6.09 -14.04
CA ILE A 112 6.10 -6.79 -13.82
C ILE A 112 6.35 -6.82 -12.30
N PHE A 113 6.63 -8.01 -11.79
CA PHE A 113 6.96 -8.22 -10.38
C PHE A 113 8.45 -8.42 -10.22
N LEU A 114 9.09 -7.60 -9.39
CA LEU A 114 10.54 -7.65 -9.14
C LEU A 114 10.79 -7.92 -7.66
N SER A 115 11.38 -9.06 -7.32
CA SER A 115 11.90 -9.33 -5.98
C SER A 115 13.38 -8.96 -5.92
N ASN A 116 13.73 -7.96 -5.11
CA ASN A 116 15.11 -7.46 -4.96
C ASN A 116 15.76 -7.13 -6.33
N GLY A 117 14.96 -6.60 -7.26
CA GLY A 117 15.39 -6.21 -8.60
C GLY A 117 15.43 -7.36 -9.63
N GLN A 118 15.05 -8.58 -9.27
CA GLN A 118 14.93 -9.71 -10.19
C GLN A 118 13.46 -10.00 -10.49
N GLU A 119 13.11 -10.14 -11.77
CA GLU A 119 11.76 -10.52 -12.18
C GLU A 119 11.36 -11.90 -11.62
N ILE A 120 10.15 -11.96 -11.08
CA ILE A 120 9.53 -13.16 -10.54
C ILE A 120 8.18 -13.41 -11.20
N ALA A 121 7.84 -14.68 -11.34
CA ALA A 121 6.53 -15.07 -11.84
C ALA A 121 5.45 -14.80 -10.77
N ALA A 122 4.30 -14.31 -11.23
CA ALA A 122 3.07 -14.29 -10.46
C ALA A 122 1.98 -15.04 -11.22
N SER A 123 1.08 -15.69 -10.50
CA SER A 123 -0.19 -16.12 -11.09
C SER A 123 -1.22 -15.02 -10.89
N TYR A 124 -2.22 -14.95 -11.77
CA TYR A 124 -3.34 -14.07 -11.59
C TYR A 124 -4.67 -14.76 -11.89
N PHE A 125 -5.73 -14.17 -11.37
CA PHE A 125 -7.08 -14.45 -11.83
C PHE A 125 -7.93 -13.18 -11.78
N ASP A 126 -8.93 -13.15 -12.64
CA ASP A 126 -9.83 -12.01 -12.77
C ASP A 126 -11.18 -12.32 -12.12
N SER A 127 -11.72 -11.31 -11.45
CA SER A 127 -13.12 -11.23 -11.01
C SER A 127 -13.83 -10.11 -11.76
N ASP A 128 -15.09 -9.82 -11.44
CA ASP A 128 -15.82 -8.71 -12.07
C ASP A 128 -15.19 -7.35 -11.73
N CYS A 129 -14.70 -7.18 -10.49
CA CYS A 129 -14.24 -5.88 -9.98
C CYS A 129 -12.73 -5.76 -9.84
N PHE A 130 -12.03 -6.89 -9.67
CA PHE A 130 -10.60 -6.92 -9.35
C PHE A 130 -9.82 -7.90 -10.23
N ARG A 131 -8.56 -7.55 -10.49
CA ARG A 131 -7.52 -8.46 -10.90
C ARG A 131 -6.69 -8.84 -9.69
N MET A 132 -6.62 -10.14 -9.40
CA MET A 132 -5.92 -10.65 -8.23
C MET A 132 -4.62 -11.32 -8.63
N PHE A 133 -3.52 -10.89 -8.03
CA PHE A 133 -2.19 -11.46 -8.23
C PHE A 133 -1.78 -12.26 -7.01
N SER A 134 -1.08 -13.36 -7.25
CA SER A 134 -0.52 -14.26 -6.23
C SER A 134 0.97 -14.43 -6.51
N ILE A 135 1.79 -13.86 -5.61
CA ILE A 135 3.23 -13.71 -5.78
C ILE A 135 3.94 -14.54 -4.69
N PRO A 136 4.60 -15.64 -5.03
CA PRO A 136 5.34 -16.43 -4.04
C PRO A 136 6.58 -15.67 -3.56
N PHE A 137 6.89 -15.76 -2.26
CA PHE A 137 8.09 -15.15 -1.67
C PHE A 137 8.70 -16.02 -0.57
N SER A 138 10.00 -15.85 -0.34
CA SER A 138 10.74 -16.57 0.70
C SER A 138 11.81 -15.70 1.36
N GLY A 139 11.90 -15.75 2.69
CA GLY A 139 12.77 -14.89 3.48
C GLY A 139 12.21 -13.47 3.62
N SER A 140 13.11 -12.50 3.80
CA SER A 140 12.78 -11.08 3.78
C SER A 140 13.05 -10.54 2.38
N GLN A 141 12.02 -9.98 1.72
CA GLN A 141 12.13 -9.47 0.36
C GLN A 141 11.38 -8.15 0.22
N VAL A 142 11.85 -7.34 -0.72
CA VAL A 142 11.10 -6.20 -1.25
C VAL A 142 10.62 -6.57 -2.64
N ILE A 143 9.29 -6.59 -2.81
CA ILE A 143 8.62 -6.86 -4.08
C ILE A 143 8.16 -5.53 -4.64
N ASP A 144 8.81 -5.09 -5.71
CA ASP A 144 8.36 -3.97 -6.53
C ASP A 144 7.35 -4.50 -7.58
N ILE A 145 6.28 -3.74 -7.80
CA ILE A 145 5.20 -4.03 -8.75
C ILE A 145 5.15 -2.83 -9.69
N ALA A 146 5.56 -3.03 -10.94
CA ALA A 146 5.68 -1.95 -11.92
C ALA A 146 4.78 -2.24 -13.11
N TRP A 147 3.99 -1.25 -13.54
CA TRP A 147 3.18 -1.39 -14.76
C TRP A 147 4.04 -1.02 -15.98
N PRO A 148 4.11 -1.89 -17.01
CA PRO A 148 5.00 -1.70 -18.16
C PRO A 148 4.55 -0.57 -19.11
N ASP A 149 3.42 0.07 -18.84
CA ASP A 149 2.78 1.14 -19.61
C ASP A 149 3.69 2.36 -19.89
N PHE A 150 4.82 2.48 -19.18
CA PHE A 150 5.88 3.46 -19.47
C PHE A 150 6.64 3.22 -20.78
N LEU A 151 6.48 2.06 -21.43
CA LEU A 151 7.20 1.77 -22.67
C LEU A 151 6.52 2.32 -23.93
N THR A 152 5.22 2.62 -23.90
CA THR A 152 4.44 2.90 -25.11
C THR A 152 3.98 4.35 -25.26
N ASN A 153 4.00 5.17 -24.20
CA ASN A 153 3.35 6.51 -24.16
C ASN A 153 1.87 6.49 -24.59
N GLU A 154 1.26 5.30 -24.69
CA GLU A 154 -0.13 5.18 -25.11
C GLU A 154 -1.04 5.44 -23.91
N PRO A 155 -2.16 6.14 -24.09
CA PRO A 155 -3.20 6.16 -23.08
C PRO A 155 -3.70 4.74 -22.89
N TYR A 156 -3.69 4.24 -21.66
CA TYR A 156 -4.29 2.95 -21.33
C TYR A 156 -5.75 3.14 -20.91
N ARG A 157 -6.46 2.09 -20.54
CA ARG A 157 -7.72 2.21 -19.80
C ARG A 157 -7.74 1.10 -18.76
N GLY A 158 -8.15 1.39 -17.53
CA GLY A 158 -8.70 0.33 -16.69
C GLY A 158 -9.85 -0.37 -17.45
N SER A 159 -10.08 -1.65 -17.21
CA SER A 159 -11.19 -2.36 -17.85
C SER A 159 -12.52 -1.69 -17.53
N ASP A 160 -13.47 -1.77 -18.46
CA ASP A 160 -14.86 -1.43 -18.16
C ASP A 160 -15.39 -2.37 -17.09
N VAL A 161 -15.71 -1.80 -15.92
CA VAL A 161 -16.26 -2.54 -14.78
C VAL A 161 -17.70 -2.13 -14.53
N PRO A 162 -18.56 -3.06 -14.08
CA PRO A 162 -19.93 -2.73 -13.68
C PRO A 162 -19.97 -1.64 -12.61
N GLU A 163 -21.02 -0.81 -12.62
CA GLU A 163 -21.23 0.23 -11.60
C GLU A 163 -21.28 -0.36 -10.17
N SER A 164 -21.76 -1.60 -10.04
CA SER A 164 -21.75 -2.34 -8.77
C SER A 164 -20.36 -2.50 -8.17
N CYS A 165 -19.30 -2.49 -8.99
CA CYS A 165 -17.91 -2.58 -8.53
C CYS A 165 -17.40 -1.28 -7.91
N MET A 166 -17.99 -0.12 -8.21
CA MET A 166 -17.45 1.18 -7.76
C MET A 166 -17.39 1.30 -6.24
N ALA A 167 -18.37 0.74 -5.52
CA ALA A 167 -18.37 0.76 -4.05
C ALA A 167 -17.22 -0.07 -3.46
N GLU A 168 -16.82 -1.14 -4.14
CA GLU A 168 -15.73 -2.02 -3.74
C GLU A 168 -14.36 -1.47 -4.13
N THR A 169 -14.25 -0.85 -5.30
CA THR A 169 -12.97 -0.40 -5.85
C THR A 169 -12.58 1.02 -5.48
N LEU A 170 -13.54 1.88 -5.13
CA LEU A 170 -13.31 3.30 -4.86
C LEU A 170 -13.79 3.72 -3.47
N VAL A 171 -13.17 4.77 -2.92
CA VAL A 171 -13.77 5.55 -1.83
C VAL A 171 -14.85 6.47 -2.39
N GLN A 172 -16.08 6.30 -1.90
CA GLN A 172 -17.24 7.07 -2.33
C GLN A 172 -17.33 8.42 -1.62
N ASP A 173 -18.10 9.35 -2.19
CA ASP A 173 -18.45 10.64 -1.58
C ASP A 173 -17.27 11.54 -1.17
N VAL A 174 -16.14 11.40 -1.86
CA VAL A 174 -14.96 12.24 -1.61
C VAL A 174 -15.19 13.66 -2.14
N VAL A 175 -14.94 14.66 -1.30
CA VAL A 175 -15.04 16.08 -1.67
C VAL A 175 -13.97 16.44 -2.69
N ARG A 176 -14.39 17.04 -3.80
CA ARG A 176 -13.53 17.47 -4.91
C ARG A 176 -13.64 18.98 -5.15
N THR A 177 -12.60 19.57 -5.71
CA THR A 177 -12.66 20.92 -6.28
C THR A 177 -13.42 20.92 -7.61
N LYS A 178 -13.67 22.10 -8.18
CA LYS A 178 -14.30 22.23 -9.51
C LYS A 178 -13.48 21.55 -10.61
N ASP A 179 -12.17 21.49 -10.43
CA ASP A 179 -11.22 20.91 -11.38
C ASP A 179 -11.00 19.39 -11.14
N GLY A 180 -11.84 18.76 -10.31
CA GLY A 180 -11.79 17.31 -10.07
C GLY A 180 -10.71 16.85 -9.10
N ILE A 181 -9.92 17.75 -8.53
CA ILE A 181 -8.85 17.43 -7.58
C ILE A 181 -9.43 17.17 -6.18
N ILE A 182 -8.96 16.12 -5.51
CA ILE A 182 -9.29 15.87 -4.10
C ILE A 182 -8.31 16.65 -3.23
N PRO A 183 -8.75 17.56 -2.35
CA PRO A 183 -7.81 18.31 -1.50
C PRO A 183 -7.03 17.38 -0.54
N PRO A 184 -5.77 17.70 -0.19
CA PRO A 184 -4.90 16.86 0.66
C PRO A 184 -5.54 16.33 1.94
N LEU A 185 -6.25 17.20 2.66
CA LEU A 185 -6.92 16.83 3.91
C LEU A 185 -8.06 15.82 3.68
N HIS A 186 -8.73 15.88 2.52
CA HIS A 186 -9.79 14.92 2.18
C HIS A 186 -9.23 13.58 1.75
N GLN A 187 -8.08 13.54 1.05
CA GLN A 187 -7.36 12.31 0.74
C GLN A 187 -6.95 11.57 2.03
N MET A 188 -6.33 12.29 2.98
CA MET A 188 -5.97 11.69 4.27
C MET A 188 -7.17 11.16 5.06
N LYS A 189 -8.27 11.93 5.10
CA LYS A 189 -9.50 11.51 5.79
C LYS A 189 -10.11 10.26 5.17
N ALA A 190 -9.84 10.00 3.90
CA ALA A 190 -10.23 8.79 3.18
C ALA A 190 -9.27 7.61 3.39
N GLY A 191 -8.13 7.81 4.09
CA GLY A 191 -7.18 6.74 4.43
C GLY A 191 -5.86 6.79 3.66
N VAL A 192 -5.67 7.75 2.75
CA VAL A 192 -4.40 7.94 2.02
C VAL A 192 -3.30 8.38 2.99
N ARG A 193 -2.12 7.77 2.91
CA ARG A 193 -0.99 8.11 3.78
C ARG A 193 -0.48 9.52 3.45
N ALA A 194 0.08 10.21 4.45
CA ALA A 194 0.46 11.62 4.28
C ALA A 194 1.51 11.79 3.17
N GLU A 195 2.44 10.83 3.06
CA GLU A 195 3.49 10.74 2.06
C GLU A 195 3.01 10.34 0.66
N GLU A 196 1.75 9.90 0.53
CA GLU A 196 1.13 9.45 -0.73
C GLU A 196 0.02 10.36 -1.22
N VAL A 197 -0.18 11.50 -0.56
CA VAL A 197 -1.14 12.50 -1.01
C VAL A 197 -0.72 13.02 -2.37
N ALA A 198 -1.57 12.85 -3.37
CA ALA A 198 -1.36 13.39 -4.69
C ALA A 198 -1.61 14.90 -4.70
N CYS A 199 -0.66 15.62 -5.26
CA CYS A 199 -0.82 17.03 -5.61
C CYS A 199 -1.09 17.14 -7.11
N GLY A 200 -1.83 18.18 -7.52
CA GLY A 200 -1.96 18.47 -8.96
C GLY A 200 -0.61 18.93 -9.54
N ASP A 201 -0.47 18.89 -10.86
CA ASP A 201 0.80 19.04 -11.62
C ASP A 201 1.67 20.26 -11.25
N GLU A 202 1.11 21.33 -10.68
CA GLU A 202 1.83 22.55 -10.30
C GLU A 202 2.22 22.63 -8.81
N PHE A 203 1.91 21.59 -8.05
CA PHE A 203 2.08 21.58 -6.60
C PHE A 203 2.94 20.42 -6.13
N GLU A 204 3.83 20.72 -5.19
CA GLU A 204 4.61 19.73 -4.46
C GLU A 204 3.94 19.38 -3.13
N LEU A 205 4.03 18.10 -2.77
CA LEU A 205 3.65 17.61 -1.46
C LEU A 205 4.68 18.05 -0.41
N VAL A 206 4.21 18.68 0.66
CA VAL A 206 5.00 19.01 1.85
C VAL A 206 4.27 18.49 3.07
N ALA A 207 4.91 17.56 3.78
CA ALA A 207 4.46 17.15 5.11
C ALA A 207 4.92 18.17 6.14
N ARG A 208 4.02 18.64 6.99
CA ARG A 208 4.34 19.47 8.15
C ARG A 208 4.91 18.59 9.28
N PRO A 209 5.65 19.13 10.27
CA PRO A 209 6.22 18.31 11.34
C PRO A 209 5.20 17.52 12.19
N ASP A 210 3.92 17.89 12.14
CA ASP A 210 2.83 17.14 12.78
C ASP A 210 2.17 16.10 11.86
N GLY A 211 2.79 15.79 10.72
CA GLY A 211 2.34 14.79 9.75
C GLY A 211 1.25 15.25 8.79
N ARG A 212 0.79 16.51 8.86
CA ARG A 212 -0.23 17.01 7.92
C ARG A 212 0.38 17.35 6.55
N PRO A 213 -0.16 16.84 5.43
CA PRO A 213 0.27 17.13 4.08
C PRO A 213 -0.35 18.43 3.57
N TYR A 214 0.43 19.15 2.79
CA TYR A 214 0.05 20.36 2.07
C TYR A 214 0.53 20.23 0.63
N CYS A 215 -0.28 20.67 -0.32
CA CYS A 215 0.16 20.91 -1.68
C CYS A 215 0.52 22.39 -1.81
N ALA A 216 1.75 22.69 -2.20
CA ALA A 216 2.27 24.05 -2.32
C ALA A 216 3.04 24.18 -3.64
N THR A 217 3.04 25.36 -4.25
CA THR A 217 3.90 25.62 -5.42
C THR A 217 5.36 25.35 -5.06
N SER A 218 6.22 24.98 -6.01
CA SER A 218 7.64 24.67 -5.73
C SER A 218 8.33 25.74 -4.88
N THR A 219 8.14 27.02 -5.20
CA THR A 219 8.70 28.12 -4.40
C THR A 219 8.18 28.14 -2.96
N SER A 220 6.88 27.92 -2.77
CA SER A 220 6.28 27.88 -1.43
C SER A 220 6.70 26.63 -0.67
N ALA A 221 6.82 25.50 -1.36
CA ALA A 221 7.26 24.23 -0.80
C ALA A 221 8.68 24.36 -0.23
N GLU A 222 9.61 24.95 -0.97
CA GLU A 222 10.97 25.22 -0.49
C GLU A 222 11.00 26.13 0.75
N ILE A 223 10.18 27.18 0.78
CA ILE A 223 10.05 28.04 1.96
C ILE A 223 9.52 27.24 3.16
N LEU A 224 8.53 26.37 2.95
CA LEU A 224 7.95 25.55 4.02
C LEU A 224 8.95 24.50 4.52
N LYS A 225 9.65 23.80 3.62
CA LYS A 225 10.70 22.82 3.94
C LYS A 225 11.80 23.48 4.78
N GLN A 226 12.29 24.65 4.37
CA GLN A 226 13.28 25.42 5.14
C GLN A 226 12.74 25.88 6.51
N ARG A 227 11.53 26.45 6.54
CA ARG A 227 10.90 26.93 7.78
C ARG A 227 10.69 25.81 8.81
N TRP A 228 10.36 24.61 8.33
CA TRP A 228 10.08 23.46 9.17
C TRP A 228 11.28 22.54 9.36
N ASN A 229 12.43 22.86 8.75
CA ASN A 229 13.65 22.05 8.76
C ASN A 229 13.39 20.60 8.30
N ILE A 230 12.70 20.48 7.16
CA ILE A 230 12.36 19.21 6.51
C ILE A 230 13.23 19.09 5.26
N LYS A 231 13.76 17.89 5.03
CA LYS A 231 14.67 17.60 3.92
C LYS A 231 13.89 17.28 2.65
#